data_AF-A0A838E194-F1
#
_entry.id   AF-A0A838E194-F1
#
_cell.length_a   1.000
_cell.length_b   1.000
_cell.length_c   1.000
_cell.angle_alpha   90.00
_cell.angle_beta   90.00
_cell.angle_gamma   90.00
#
_symmetry.space_group_name_H-M   'P 1'
#
loop_
_entity.id
_entity.type
_entity.pdbx_description
1 polymer ?
#
loop_
_entity_poly.entity_id
_entity_poly.type
_entity_poly.pdbx_seq_one_letter_code
_entity_poly.pdbx_strand_id
1 'polypeptide(L)'
;MTLSLYKRLQSYAVILLCVVLPLNGRSFMISCWVPYWRCAPAIARVQEHLGIFDQVSPFSYEVGPEGVIKDPFKKNLPLWDILRAE
;
A
#
# COMPACT_ATOMS: atom_id res chain seq x y z
N MET A 1 25.44 -15.59 45.96
CA MET A 1 24.13 -15.02 45.52
C MET A 1 24.35 -14.15 44.27
N THR A 2 24.81 -14.73 43.16
CA THR A 2 25.41 -13.92 42.06
C THR A 2 24.97 -14.40 40.66
N LEU A 3 24.89 -15.72 40.41
CA LEU A 3 24.47 -16.24 39.10
C LEU A 3 22.97 -16.00 38.76
N SER A 4 22.08 -16.01 39.77
CA SER A 4 20.63 -15.83 39.57
C SER A 4 20.29 -14.39 39.16
N LEU A 5 20.99 -13.40 39.71
CA LEU A 5 20.81 -11.99 39.38
C LEU A 5 21.29 -11.69 37.95
N TYR A 6 22.42 -12.27 37.55
CA TYR A 6 22.98 -12.11 36.20
C TYR A 6 22.04 -12.67 35.13
N LYS A 7 21.48 -13.86 35.34
CA LYS A 7 20.49 -14.44 34.40
C LYS A 7 19.23 -13.58 34.29
N ARG A 8 18.76 -13.01 35.41
CA ARG A 8 17.58 -12.10 35.40
C ARG A 8 17.89 -10.82 34.64
N LEU A 9 19.03 -10.18 34.90
CA LEU A 9 19.47 -8.97 34.19
C LEU A 9 19.68 -9.22 32.70
N GLN A 10 20.25 -10.36 32.32
CA GLN A 10 20.39 -10.77 30.93
C GLN A 10 19.01 -10.96 30.26
N SER A 11 18.06 -11.61 30.92
CA SER A 11 16.69 -11.75 30.40
C SER A 11 15.99 -10.40 30.23
N TYR A 12 16.13 -9.48 31.18
CA TYR A 12 15.56 -8.13 31.05
C TYR A 12 16.23 -7.31 29.95
N ALA A 13 17.55 -7.44 29.77
CA ALA A 13 18.28 -6.79 28.68
C ALA A 13 17.86 -7.34 27.31
N VAL A 14 17.60 -8.64 27.18
CA VAL A 14 17.11 -9.26 25.93
C VAL A 14 15.67 -8.82 25.62
N ILE A 15 14.80 -8.75 26.63
CA ILE A 15 13.42 -8.26 26.46
C ILE A 15 13.43 -6.78 26.08
N LEU A 16 14.25 -5.95 26.72
CA LEU A 16 14.39 -4.53 26.38
C LEU A 16 14.96 -4.34 24.96
N LEU A 17 15.93 -5.16 24.55
CA LEU A 17 16.50 -5.13 23.20
C LEU A 17 15.46 -5.53 22.13
N CYS A 18 14.61 -6.53 22.38
CA CYS A 18 13.58 -6.94 21.43
C CYS A 18 12.39 -5.98 21.34
N VAL A 19 12.02 -5.30 22.43
CA VAL A 19 10.88 -4.36 22.46
C VAL A 19 11.29 -2.98 21.90
N VAL A 20 12.56 -2.61 22.02
CA VAL A 20 13.08 -1.29 21.61
C VAL A 20 13.80 -1.34 20.27
N LEU A 21 13.96 -2.50 19.61
CA LEU A 21 14.36 -2.52 18.21
C LEU A 21 13.23 -1.89 17.37
N PRO A 22 13.40 -0.67 16.87
CA PRO A 22 12.43 -0.15 15.93
C PRO A 22 12.47 -1.04 14.71
N LEU A 23 11.30 -1.40 14.17
CA LEU A 23 11.17 -1.89 12.79
C LEU A 23 11.51 -0.73 11.81
N ASN A 24 12.66 -0.08 12.02
CA ASN A 24 13.18 0.99 11.18
C ASN A 24 13.68 0.35 9.88
N GLY A 25 12.98 0.65 8.78
CA GLY A 25 13.50 0.39 7.44
C GLY A 25 12.53 -0.30 6.48
N ARG A 26 11.34 -0.72 6.90
CA ARG A 26 10.31 -1.14 5.93
C ARG A 26 9.49 0.09 5.52
N SER A 27 9.90 0.71 4.42
CA SER A 27 9.00 1.58 3.66
C SER A 27 7.89 0.69 3.11
N PHE A 28 6.65 1.01 3.45
CA PHE A 28 5.47 0.36 2.88
C PHE A 28 5.03 1.16 1.67
N MET A 29 4.82 0.47 0.55
CA MET A 29 4.17 1.09 -0.59
C MET A 29 2.65 1.07 -0.41
N ILE A 30 2.03 2.23 -0.58
CA ILE A 30 0.58 2.40 -0.54
C ILE A 30 0.08 2.52 -1.97
N SER A 31 -0.63 1.50 -2.44
CA SER A 31 -1.22 1.46 -3.79
C SER A 31 -2.74 1.64 -3.75
N CYS A 32 -3.28 2.45 -4.66
CA CYS A 32 -4.70 2.68 -4.83
C CYS A 32 -5.22 2.04 -6.12
N TRP A 33 -6.35 1.35 -6.03
CA TRP A 33 -7.05 0.77 -7.18
C TRP A 33 -8.34 1.53 -7.43
N VAL A 34 -8.44 2.16 -8.60
CA VAL A 34 -9.58 3.01 -8.97
C VAL A 34 -10.53 2.23 -9.88
N PRO A 35 -11.74 1.87 -9.42
CA PRO A 35 -12.70 1.12 -10.23
C PRO A 35 -13.22 1.94 -11.41
N TYR A 36 -13.13 1.37 -12.62
CA TYR A 36 -13.50 2.07 -13.85
C TYR A 36 -14.98 2.55 -13.86
N TRP A 37 -15.90 1.81 -13.22
CA TRP A 37 -17.33 2.14 -13.13
C TRP A 37 -17.66 3.27 -12.15
N ARG A 38 -16.70 3.73 -11.33
CA ARG A 38 -16.82 4.91 -10.43
C ARG A 38 -15.67 5.90 -10.65
N CYS A 39 -15.15 5.97 -11.88
CA CYS A 39 -13.94 6.71 -12.21
C CYS A 39 -13.97 8.19 -11.75
N ALA A 40 -14.99 8.98 -12.10
CA ALA A 40 -15.09 10.40 -11.73
C ALA A 40 -15.02 10.68 -10.21
N PRO A 41 -15.91 10.11 -9.37
CA PRO A 41 -15.86 10.37 -7.93
C PRO A 41 -14.60 9.78 -7.26
N ALA A 42 -14.09 8.65 -7.77
CA ALA A 42 -12.90 8.03 -7.20
C ALA A 42 -11.62 8.81 -7.54
N ILE A 43 -11.49 9.35 -8.76
CA ILE A 43 -10.36 10.19 -9.15
C ILE A 43 -10.34 11.49 -8.34
N ALA A 44 -11.49 12.14 -8.13
CA ALA A 44 -11.56 13.33 -7.27
C ALA A 44 -11.05 13.04 -5.85
N ARG A 45 -11.45 11.89 -5.28
CA ARG A 45 -11.01 11.45 -3.95
C ARG A 45 -9.50 11.14 -3.89
N VAL A 46 -8.97 10.51 -4.93
CA VAL A 46 -7.53 10.22 -5.04
C VAL A 46 -6.73 11.51 -5.16
N GLN A 47 -7.21 12.46 -5.96
CA GLN A 47 -6.55 13.76 -6.16
C GLN A 47 -6.39 14.53 -4.84
N GLU A 48 -7.39 14.50 -3.96
CA GLU A 48 -7.31 15.08 -2.60
C GLU A 48 -6.21 14.45 -1.72
N HIS A 49 -5.76 13.24 -2.03
CA HIS A 49 -4.86 12.43 -1.19
C HIS A 49 -3.63 11.90 -1.95
N LEU A 50 -3.25 12.53 -3.07
CA LEU A 50 -2.16 12.05 -3.93
C LEU A 50 -0.84 11.86 -3.18
N GLY A 51 -0.54 12.70 -2.20
CA GLY A 51 0.68 12.61 -1.40
C GLY A 51 0.79 11.37 -0.50
N ILE A 52 -0.25 10.53 -0.42
CA ILE A 52 -0.26 9.29 0.38
C ILE A 52 0.07 8.07 -0.49
N PHE A 53 -0.20 8.11 -1.79
CA PHE A 53 -0.11 6.94 -2.65
C PHE A 53 1.20 6.92 -3.44
N ASP A 54 1.92 5.81 -3.37
CA ASP A 54 3.09 5.55 -4.22
C ASP A 54 2.68 5.10 -5.62
N GLN A 55 1.49 4.52 -5.76
CA GLN A 55 0.96 4.05 -7.04
C GLN A 55 -0.56 4.17 -7.09
N VAL A 56 -1.08 4.67 -8.21
CA VAL A 56 -2.51 4.64 -8.53
C VAL A 56 -2.71 3.85 -9.81
N SER A 57 -3.54 2.81 -9.75
CA SER A 57 -3.79 1.90 -10.86
C SER A 57 -5.29 1.80 -11.16
N PRO A 58 -5.68 1.72 -12.44
CA PRO A 58 -7.05 1.50 -12.79
C PRO A 58 -7.47 0.03 -12.57
N PHE A 59 -8.53 -0.19 -11.81
CA PHE A 59 -9.19 -1.49 -11.72
C PHE A 59 -10.18 -1.62 -12.86
N SER A 60 -9.75 -2.26 -13.93
CA SER A 60 -10.28 -2.01 -15.26
C SER A 60 -10.43 -3.22 -16.17
N TYR A 61 -9.81 -4.34 -15.83
CA TYR A 61 -9.91 -5.56 -16.62
C TYR A 61 -10.91 -6.52 -15.99
N GLU A 62 -11.77 -7.08 -16.84
CA GLU A 62 -12.65 -8.17 -16.45
C GLU A 62 -12.22 -9.44 -17.18
N VAL A 63 -12.14 -10.54 -16.44
CA VAL A 63 -11.85 -11.85 -17.01
C VAL A 63 -13.17 -12.56 -17.26
N GLY A 64 -13.46 -12.84 -18.53
CA GLY A 64 -14.61 -13.64 -18.92
C GLY A 64 -14.45 -15.12 -18.58
N PRO A 65 -15.54 -15.91 -18.62
CA PRO A 65 -15.51 -17.34 -18.30
C PRO A 65 -14.58 -18.16 -19.21
N GLU A 66 -14.34 -17.69 -20.44
CA GLU A 66 -13.42 -18.30 -21.41
C GLU A 66 -11.97 -17.77 -21.30
N GLY A 67 -11.62 -17.08 -20.22
CA GLY A 67 -10.31 -16.46 -20.05
C GLY A 67 -10.06 -15.22 -20.92
N VAL A 68 -11.08 -14.73 -21.63
CA VAL A 68 -11.00 -13.52 -22.45
C VAL A 68 -10.95 -12.28 -21.56
N ILE A 69 -9.90 -11.48 -21.70
CA ILE A 69 -9.77 -10.18 -21.04
C ILE A 69 -10.64 -9.17 -21.78
N LYS A 70 -11.63 -8.61 -21.08
CA LYS A 70 -12.39 -7.45 -21.54
C LYS A 70 -11.73 -6.19 -20.99
N ASP A 71 -11.60 -5.18 -21.85
CA ASP A 71 -11.12 -3.86 -21.51
C ASP A 71 -12.28 -2.84 -21.52
N PRO A 72 -13.15 -2.83 -20.49
CA PRO A 72 -14.16 -1.79 -20.33
C PRO A 72 -13.57 -0.42 -19.95
N PHE A 73 -12.25 -0.33 -19.71
CA PHE A 73 -11.57 0.84 -19.17
C PHE A 73 -11.71 2.09 -20.03
N LYS A 74 -11.92 1.93 -21.35
CA LYS A 74 -11.82 3.01 -22.34
C LYS A 74 -10.59 3.89 -22.04
N LYS A 75 -9.40 3.29 -22.16
CA LYS A 75 -8.08 3.87 -21.83
C LYS A 75 -7.83 5.33 -22.24
N ASN A 76 -8.56 5.83 -23.25
CA ASN A 76 -8.51 7.21 -23.75
C ASN A 76 -9.50 8.18 -23.05
N LEU A 77 -10.03 7.83 -21.87
CA LEU A 77 -10.83 8.75 -21.07
C LEU A 77 -9.92 9.87 -20.53
N PRO A 78 -10.15 11.15 -20.88
CA PRO A 78 -9.30 12.28 -20.48
C PRO A 78 -9.13 12.43 -18.97
N LEU A 79 -10.06 11.87 -18.20
CA LEU A 79 -10.08 11.92 -16.75
C LEU A 79 -8.86 11.21 -16.12
N TRP A 80 -8.26 10.23 -16.80
CA TRP A 80 -7.06 9.55 -16.32
C TRP A 80 -5.78 10.36 -16.50
N ASP A 81 -5.78 11.32 -17.41
CA ASP A 81 -4.59 12.17 -17.66
C ASP A 81 -4.25 13.02 -16.44
N ILE A 82 -5.23 13.30 -15.58
CA ILE A 82 -5.07 14.02 -14.31
C ILE A 82 -4.14 13.26 -13.33
N LEU A 83 -4.13 11.93 -13.39
CA LEU A 83 -3.37 11.07 -12.48
C LEU A 83 -2.07 10.54 -13.10
N ARG A 84 -1.74 10.95 -14.32
CA ARG A 84 -0.52 10.53 -15.00
C ARG A 84 0.65 11.33 -14.44
N ALA A 85 1.62 10.65 -13.82
CA ALA A 85 2.91 11.26 -13.52
C ALA A 85 3.61 11.59 -14.86
N GLU A 86 4.23 12.78 -14.93
CA GLU A 86 5.06 13.19 -16.08
C GLU A 86 6.27 12.27 -16.29
#